data_AF-A0A3S0E1M3-F1
#
_entry.id   AF-A0A3S0E1M3-F1
#
_cell.length_a   1.000
_cell.length_b   1.000
_cell.length_c   1.000
_cell.angle_alpha   90.00
_cell.angle_beta   90.00
_cell.angle_gamma   90.00
#
_symmetry.space_group_name_H-M   'P 1'
#
loop_
_entity.id
_entity.type
_entity.pdbx_description
1 polymer ?
#
loop_
_entity_poly.entity_id
_entity_poly.type
_entity_poly.pdbx_seq_one_letter_code
_entity_poly.pdbx_strand_id
1 'polypeptide(L)'
;MSKNKMLDILDSVAIIGLTIILIMAFAYQLLDNELPCALCVMQRMGLYAISIGLVINLILGRKQTNYLMVVIGAVINSWISLLQVILHIVPNSGGFGSSIFGLHMYTWNFIVSMVFIIYGCLAGFLHGSENQTRVKIAVIHKVIISVLFFTLLANALSAFIECGPHLCPSDPQSYWLLDMFSGKSWS
;
A
#
# COMPACT_ATOMS: atom_id res chain seq x y z
N MET A 1 8.84 -10.39 28.02
CA MET A 1 7.62 -10.41 27.18
C MET A 1 7.71 -11.65 26.28
N SER A 2 6.67 -12.49 26.19
CA SER A 2 6.72 -13.66 25.28
C SER A 2 6.95 -13.16 23.84
N LYS A 3 7.83 -13.84 23.07
CA LYS A 3 8.16 -13.49 21.68
C LYS A 3 6.90 -13.27 20.83
N ASN A 4 5.85 -14.02 21.14
CA ASN A 4 4.56 -13.91 20.49
C ASN A 4 3.88 -12.55 20.71
N LYS A 5 3.78 -12.10 21.96
CA LYS A 5 3.17 -10.80 22.28
C LYS A 5 3.92 -9.63 21.64
N MET A 6 5.24 -9.77 21.41
CA MET A 6 6.04 -8.76 20.72
C MET A 6 5.70 -8.66 19.23
N LEU A 7 5.58 -9.80 18.54
CA LEU A 7 5.21 -9.83 17.13
C LEU A 7 3.77 -9.32 16.90
N ASP A 8 2.84 -9.60 17.82
CA ASP A 8 1.46 -9.05 17.74
C ASP A 8 1.45 -7.52 17.80
N ILE A 9 2.28 -6.93 18.68
CA ILE A 9 2.42 -5.47 18.78
C ILE A 9 3.07 -4.91 17.51
N LEU A 10 4.10 -5.56 17.00
CA LEU A 10 4.78 -5.14 15.77
C LEU A 10 3.85 -5.19 14.55
N ASP A 11 3.10 -6.27 14.36
CA ASP A 11 2.09 -6.39 13.29
C ASP A 11 1.03 -5.28 13.41
N SER A 12 0.58 -4.99 14.64
CA SER A 12 -0.42 -3.95 14.88
C SER A 12 0.11 -2.54 14.58
N VAL A 13 1.33 -2.23 15.03
CA VAL A 13 2.01 -0.95 14.73
C VAL A 13 2.27 -0.81 13.23
N ALA A 14 2.66 -1.89 12.57
CA ALA A 14 2.89 -1.91 11.13
C ALA A 14 1.61 -1.61 10.33
N ILE A 15 0.48 -2.21 10.71
CA ILE A 15 -0.81 -1.92 10.07
C ILE A 15 -1.20 -0.45 10.28
N ILE A 16 -1.03 0.09 11.50
CA ILE A 16 -1.31 1.51 11.78
C ILE A 16 -0.46 2.41 10.89
N GLY A 17 0.85 2.13 10.79
CA GLY A 17 1.76 2.88 9.93
C GLY A 17 1.34 2.85 8.46
N LEU A 18 1.01 1.66 7.94
CA LEU A 18 0.53 1.49 6.56
C LEU A 18 -0.79 2.24 6.33
N THR A 19 -1.73 2.17 7.26
CA THR A 19 -3.00 2.91 7.17
C THR A 19 -2.76 4.43 7.12
N ILE A 20 -1.85 4.96 7.95
CA ILE A 20 -1.50 6.38 7.93
C ILE A 20 -0.89 6.79 6.58
N ILE A 21 0.05 5.99 6.05
CA ILE A 21 0.67 6.25 4.74
C ILE A 21 -0.40 6.26 3.63
N LEU A 22 -1.32 5.30 3.64
CA LEU A 22 -2.39 5.19 2.65
C LEU A 22 -3.38 6.36 2.72
N ILE A 23 -3.75 6.81 3.93
CA ILE A 23 -4.59 7.99 4.12
C ILE A 23 -3.86 9.24 3.62
N MET A 24 -2.59 9.40 3.97
CA MET A 24 -1.79 10.53 3.54
C MET A 24 -1.66 10.58 2.01
N ALA A 25 -1.37 9.44 1.37
CA ALA A 25 -1.28 9.35 -0.08
C ALA A 25 -2.61 9.71 -0.76
N PHE A 26 -3.74 9.26 -0.20
CA PHE A 26 -5.07 9.62 -0.70
C PHE A 26 -5.40 11.10 -0.48
N ALA A 27 -4.98 11.67 0.66
CA ALA A 27 -5.15 13.09 0.95
C ALA A 27 -4.36 13.97 -0.03
N TYR A 28 -3.12 13.62 -0.36
CA TYR A 28 -2.33 14.33 -1.37
C TYR A 28 -3.02 14.37 -2.73
N GLN A 29 -3.62 13.26 -3.16
CA GLN A 29 -4.39 13.23 -4.41
C GLN A 29 -5.56 14.21 -4.41
N LEU A 30 -6.29 14.34 -3.29
CA LEU A 30 -7.43 15.24 -3.19
C LEU A 30 -7.05 16.71 -3.04
N LEU A 31 -5.91 17.00 -2.40
CA LEU A 31 -5.47 18.35 -2.10
C LEU A 31 -4.68 18.97 -3.26
N ASP A 32 -3.78 18.21 -3.88
CA ASP A 32 -2.89 18.72 -4.92
C ASP A 32 -3.51 18.71 -6.32
N ASN A 33 -4.70 18.10 -6.50
CA ASN A 33 -5.39 17.94 -7.79
C ASN A 33 -4.52 17.31 -8.91
N GLU A 34 -3.39 16.71 -8.56
CA GLU A 34 -2.56 15.97 -9.50
C GLU A 34 -3.21 14.59 -9.75
N LEU A 35 -3.52 14.29 -11.01
CA LEU A 35 -4.02 12.96 -11.37
C LEU A 35 -2.96 11.91 -11.04
N PRO A 36 -3.29 10.86 -10.28
CA PRO A 36 -2.31 9.87 -9.89
C PRO A 36 -1.87 9.05 -11.11
N CYS A 37 -0.55 8.93 -11.27
CA CYS A 37 0.03 8.08 -12.28
C CYS A 37 -0.44 6.60 -12.13
N ALA A 38 -0.57 5.87 -13.22
CA ALA A 38 -1.01 4.46 -13.19
C ALA A 38 -0.15 3.58 -12.26
N LEU A 39 1.17 3.82 -12.23
CA LEU A 39 2.10 3.13 -11.33
C LEU A 39 1.83 3.47 -9.85
N CYS A 40 1.43 4.70 -9.56
CA CYS A 40 1.14 5.19 -8.22
C CYS A 40 -0.06 4.45 -7.61
N VAL A 41 -1.10 4.20 -8.43
CA VAL A 41 -2.26 3.39 -8.03
C VAL A 41 -1.85 1.95 -7.72
N MET A 42 -1.06 1.33 -8.60
CA MET A 42 -0.55 -0.03 -8.40
C MET A 42 0.27 -0.16 -7.10
N GLN A 43 1.06 0.86 -6.77
CA GLN A 43 1.82 0.93 -5.53
C GLN A 43 0.94 0.96 -4.29
N ARG A 44 -0.16 1.74 -4.30
CA ARG A 44 -1.13 1.73 -3.20
C ARG A 44 -1.76 0.34 -3.05
N MET A 45 -2.10 -0.33 -4.15
CA MET A 45 -2.61 -1.71 -4.11
C MET A 45 -1.58 -2.69 -3.54
N GLY A 46 -0.29 -2.49 -3.82
CA GLY A 46 0.80 -3.22 -3.19
C GLY A 46 0.83 -3.04 -1.67
N LEU A 47 0.73 -1.81 -1.17
CA LEU A 47 0.64 -1.51 0.27
C LEU A 47 -0.61 -2.10 0.92
N TYR A 48 -1.75 -2.12 0.23
CA TYR A 48 -2.96 -2.82 0.69
C TYR A 48 -2.74 -4.33 0.78
N ALA A 49 -2.07 -4.95 -0.20
CA ALA A 49 -1.75 -6.38 -0.17
C ALA A 49 -0.85 -6.75 1.03
N ILE A 50 0.17 -5.95 1.32
CA ILE A 50 1.02 -6.09 2.53
C ILE A 50 0.16 -6.00 3.79
N SER A 51 -0.70 -4.98 3.87
CA SER A 51 -1.59 -4.76 5.03
C SER A 51 -2.54 -5.92 5.26
N ILE A 52 -3.13 -6.50 4.20
CA ILE A 52 -4.02 -7.65 4.29
C ILE A 52 -3.30 -8.87 4.86
N GLY A 53 -2.06 -9.13 4.44
CA GLY A 53 -1.25 -10.21 5.01
C GLY A 53 -1.04 -10.08 6.53
N LEU A 54 -0.79 -8.86 7.01
CA LEU A 54 -0.67 -8.55 8.44
C LEU A 54 -2.01 -8.66 9.18
N VAL A 55 -3.10 -8.23 8.55
CA VAL A 55 -4.46 -8.37 9.13
C VAL A 55 -4.84 -9.84 9.28
N ILE A 56 -4.50 -10.69 8.30
CA ILE A 56 -4.70 -12.14 8.38
C ILE A 56 -3.96 -12.73 9.58
N ASN A 57 -2.73 -12.27 9.85
CA ASN A 57 -1.97 -12.66 11.04
C ASN A 57 -2.70 -12.32 12.35
N LEU A 58 -3.34 -11.16 12.43
CA LEU A 58 -4.11 -10.75 13.62
C LEU A 58 -5.42 -11.51 13.79
N ILE A 59 -6.12 -11.86 12.70
CA ILE A 59 -7.45 -12.48 12.76
C ILE A 59 -7.37 -14.01 12.86
N LEU A 60 -6.57 -14.64 12.01
CA LEU A 60 -6.48 -16.10 11.88
C LEU A 60 -5.37 -16.72 12.74
N GLY A 61 -4.57 -15.88 13.41
CA GLY A 61 -3.37 -16.27 14.11
C GLY A 61 -2.15 -16.25 13.18
N ARG A 62 -0.98 -16.02 13.77
CA ARG A 62 0.27 -15.93 13.00
C ARG A 62 0.66 -17.30 12.49
N LYS A 63 1.00 -17.35 11.20
CA LYS A 63 1.60 -18.52 10.55
C LYS A 63 2.74 -18.03 9.67
N GLN A 64 3.77 -18.85 9.52
CA GLN A 64 4.87 -18.56 8.60
C GLN A 64 4.36 -18.32 7.16
N THR A 65 3.33 -19.07 6.72
CA THR A 65 2.69 -18.88 5.41
C THR A 65 2.07 -17.50 5.22
N ASN A 66 1.51 -16.91 6.27
CA ASN A 66 0.91 -15.59 6.19
C ASN A 66 1.98 -14.49 6.06
N TYR A 67 3.12 -14.63 6.77
CA TYR A 67 4.27 -13.74 6.58
C TYR A 67 4.86 -13.85 5.18
N LEU A 68 4.81 -15.04 4.56
CA LEU A 68 5.20 -15.19 3.15
C LEU A 68 4.29 -14.36 2.22
N MET A 69 2.99 -14.24 2.50
CA MET A 69 2.09 -13.36 1.73
C MET A 69 2.51 -11.89 1.85
N VAL A 70 2.90 -11.46 3.05
CA VAL A 70 3.44 -10.09 3.29
C VAL A 70 4.71 -9.88 2.46
N VAL A 71 5.64 -10.83 2.48
CA VAL A 71 6.89 -10.75 1.70
C VAL A 71 6.60 -10.71 0.20
N ILE A 72 5.72 -11.56 -0.32
CA ILE A 72 5.36 -11.56 -1.75
C ILE A 72 4.76 -10.22 -2.16
N GLY A 73 3.82 -9.69 -1.38
CA GLY A 73 3.22 -8.37 -1.64
C GLY A 73 4.27 -7.25 -1.62
N ALA A 74 5.19 -7.29 -0.66
CA ALA A 74 6.27 -6.31 -0.53
C ALA A 74 7.29 -6.41 -1.67
N VAL A 75 7.63 -7.61 -2.14
CA VAL A 75 8.50 -7.79 -3.31
C VAL A 75 7.85 -7.22 -4.57
N ILE A 76 6.58 -7.51 -4.82
CA ILE A 76 5.86 -6.97 -5.98
C ILE A 76 5.80 -5.43 -5.90
N ASN A 77 5.45 -4.87 -4.74
CA ASN A 77 5.42 -3.41 -4.55
C ASN A 77 6.82 -2.78 -4.72
N SER A 78 7.87 -3.46 -4.25
CA SER A 78 9.25 -3.01 -4.43
C SER A 78 9.66 -2.99 -5.91
N TRP A 79 9.21 -3.96 -6.69
CA TRP A 79 9.47 -4.01 -8.13
C TRP A 79 8.79 -2.84 -8.85
N ILE A 80 7.50 -2.60 -8.56
CA ILE A 80 6.73 -1.50 -9.17
C ILE A 80 7.34 -0.14 -8.81
N SER A 81 7.75 0.05 -7.55
CA SER A 81 8.40 1.28 -7.10
C SER A 81 9.79 1.47 -7.70
N LEU A 82 10.59 0.41 -7.80
CA LEU A 82 11.88 0.46 -8.47
C LEU A 82 11.75 0.83 -9.95
N LEU A 83 10.75 0.29 -10.65
CA LEU A 83 10.47 0.69 -12.03
C LEU A 83 10.17 2.18 -12.13
N GLN A 84 9.35 2.73 -11.22
CA GLN A 84 9.07 4.16 -11.22
C GLN A 84 10.32 5.00 -10.95
N VAL A 85 11.19 4.58 -10.02
CA VAL A 85 12.48 5.22 -9.76
C VAL A 85 13.33 5.24 -11.03
N ILE A 86 13.48 4.11 -11.72
CA ILE A 86 14.31 3.98 -12.92
C ILE A 86 13.78 4.84 -14.05
N LEU A 87 12.46 4.91 -14.25
CA LEU A 87 11.86 5.73 -15.29
C LEU A 87 12.12 7.24 -15.09
N HIS A 88 12.30 7.68 -13.84
CA HIS A 88 12.46 9.09 -13.49
C HIS A 88 13.90 9.44 -13.06
N ILE A 89 14.86 8.53 -13.26
CA ILE A 89 16.28 8.79 -12.98
C ILE A 89 16.97 9.57 -14.10
N VAL A 90 16.35 9.61 -15.29
CA VAL A 90 16.90 10.30 -16.47
C VAL A 90 16.71 11.82 -16.30
N PRO A 91 17.79 12.62 -16.36
CA PRO A 91 17.67 14.08 -16.25
C PRO A 91 16.83 14.64 -17.41
N ASN A 92 16.00 15.65 -17.13
CA ASN A 92 14.96 16.26 -17.98
C ASN A 92 13.60 15.54 -18.12
N SER A 93 13.32 14.43 -17.43
CA SER A 93 11.96 13.85 -17.45
C SER A 93 10.95 14.60 -16.58
N GLY A 94 11.41 15.44 -15.65
CA GLY A 94 10.59 15.91 -14.53
C GLY A 94 10.33 14.77 -13.54
N GLY A 95 10.23 15.09 -12.24
CA GLY A 95 9.78 14.14 -11.22
C GLY A 95 8.28 14.23 -11.06
N PHE A 96 7.57 13.09 -11.00
CA PHE A 96 6.15 13.07 -10.68
C PHE A 96 5.93 13.07 -9.17
N GLY A 97 5.06 13.97 -8.70
CA GLY A 97 4.61 14.07 -7.32
C GLY A 97 5.55 14.85 -6.39
N SER A 98 4.96 15.35 -5.30
CA SER A 98 5.64 16.11 -4.26
C SER A 98 6.78 15.31 -3.58
N SER A 99 7.86 16.01 -3.24
CA SER A 99 8.99 15.42 -2.52
C SER A 99 8.84 15.67 -1.02
N ILE A 100 9.04 14.62 -0.23
CA ILE A 100 9.09 14.69 1.24
C ILE A 100 10.51 14.41 1.66
N PHE A 101 11.12 15.35 2.40
CA PHE A 101 12.54 15.33 2.78
C PHE A 101 13.51 15.18 1.60
N GLY A 102 13.14 15.71 0.42
CA GLY A 102 13.96 15.65 -0.79
C GLY A 102 13.92 14.31 -1.53
N LEU A 103 13.07 13.36 -1.10
CA LEU A 103 12.81 12.11 -1.81
C LEU A 103 11.37 12.10 -2.33
N HIS A 104 11.19 11.64 -3.57
CA HIS A 104 9.85 11.45 -4.12
C HIS A 104 9.12 10.28 -3.44
N MET A 105 7.79 10.33 -3.47
CA MET A 105 6.92 9.32 -2.84
C MET A 105 7.20 7.88 -3.30
N TYR A 106 7.55 7.69 -4.57
CA TYR A 106 7.86 6.37 -5.11
C TYR A 106 9.16 5.78 -4.53
N THR A 107 10.15 6.62 -4.19
CA THR A 107 11.37 6.19 -3.49
C THR A 107 11.06 5.79 -2.05
N TRP A 108 10.20 6.54 -1.37
CA TRP A 108 9.72 6.16 -0.03
C TRP A 108 8.98 4.82 -0.06
N ASN A 109 8.13 4.60 -1.06
CA ASN A 109 7.41 3.34 -1.20
C ASN A 109 8.35 2.15 -1.45
N PHE A 110 9.46 2.34 -2.19
CA PHE A 110 10.51 1.34 -2.32
C PHE A 110 11.16 1.01 -0.98
N ILE A 111 11.55 2.03 -0.19
CA ILE A 111 12.17 1.85 1.13
C ILE A 111 11.23 1.11 2.08
N VAL A 112 9.96 1.53 2.15
CA VAL A 112 8.93 0.89 2.97
C VAL A 112 8.76 -0.58 2.58
N SER A 113 8.73 -0.88 1.27
CA SER A 113 8.64 -2.26 0.78
C SER A 113 9.83 -3.11 1.24
N MET A 114 11.05 -2.57 1.15
CA MET A 114 12.25 -3.27 1.62
C MET A 114 12.22 -3.56 3.12
N VAL A 115 11.75 -2.60 3.93
CA VAL A 115 11.54 -2.80 5.37
C VAL A 115 10.53 -3.94 5.61
N PHE A 116 9.44 -4.01 4.86
CA PHE A 116 8.44 -5.07 4.99
C PHE A 116 8.94 -6.45 4.53
N ILE A 117 9.81 -6.53 3.52
CA ILE A 117 10.48 -7.76 3.14
C ILE A 117 11.33 -8.28 4.29
N ILE A 118 12.19 -7.43 4.86
CA ILE A 118 13.06 -7.79 5.99
C ILE A 118 12.21 -8.18 7.20
N TYR A 119 11.18 -7.40 7.52
CA TYR A 119 10.25 -7.66 8.61
C TYR A 119 9.56 -9.02 8.44
N GLY A 120 8.97 -9.30 7.27
CA GLY A 120 8.26 -10.55 7.01
C GLY A 120 9.17 -11.77 7.11
N CYS A 121 10.42 -11.67 6.62
CA CYS A 121 11.42 -12.73 6.76
C CYS A 121 11.81 -12.97 8.23
N LEU A 122 12.11 -11.92 8.97
CA LEU A 122 12.49 -12.02 10.39
C LEU A 122 11.33 -12.51 11.26
N ALA A 123 10.13 -11.96 11.08
CA ALA A 123 8.94 -12.35 11.81
C ALA A 123 8.52 -13.79 11.50
N GLY A 124 8.64 -14.21 10.22
CA GLY A 124 8.44 -15.59 9.80
C GLY A 124 9.43 -16.56 10.42
N PHE A 125 10.71 -16.18 10.54
CA PHE A 125 11.75 -17.01 11.17
C PHE A 125 11.63 -17.07 12.70
N LEU A 126 11.27 -15.95 13.33
CA LEU A 126 11.12 -15.84 14.78
C LEU A 126 9.82 -16.48 15.31
N HIS A 127 8.91 -16.87 14.41
CA HIS A 127 7.68 -17.56 14.77
C HIS A 127 7.99 -18.94 15.37
N GLY A 128 7.89 -19.06 16.70
CA GLY A 128 7.98 -20.32 17.40
C GLY A 128 6.71 -21.15 17.24
N SER A 129 6.87 -22.48 17.12
CA SER A 129 5.80 -23.50 17.02
C SER A 129 4.90 -23.62 18.27
N GLU A 130 4.67 -22.53 19.00
CA GLU A 130 3.71 -22.50 20.09
C GLU A 130 2.30 -22.31 19.52
N ASN A 131 1.38 -23.22 19.88
CA ASN A 131 -0.04 -23.09 19.57
C ASN A 131 -0.56 -21.76 20.13
N GLN A 132 -0.81 -20.82 19.23
CA GLN A 132 -1.35 -19.52 19.60
C GLN A 132 -2.80 -19.68 20.05
N THR A 133 -3.07 -19.25 21.27
CA THR A 133 -4.45 -19.00 21.70
C THR A 133 -4.95 -17.78 20.94
N ARG A 134 -6.16 -17.88 20.34
CA ARG A 134 -6.81 -16.73 19.70
C ARG A 134 -6.91 -15.58 20.70
N VAL A 135 -6.06 -14.57 20.53
CA VAL A 135 -6.18 -13.33 21.30
C VAL A 135 -7.44 -12.62 20.82
N LYS A 136 -8.30 -12.19 21.74
CA LYS A 136 -9.46 -11.37 21.38
C LYS A 136 -8.96 -10.11 20.67
N ILE A 137 -9.42 -9.90 19.44
CA ILE A 137 -9.10 -8.70 18.67
C ILE A 137 -9.57 -7.47 19.45
N ALA A 138 -8.62 -6.64 19.86
CA ALA A 138 -8.91 -5.40 20.57
C ALA A 138 -9.78 -4.47 19.69
N VAL A 139 -10.63 -3.66 20.33
CA VAL A 139 -11.53 -2.73 19.62
C VAL A 139 -10.74 -1.82 18.66
N ILE A 140 -9.55 -1.38 19.08
CA ILE A 140 -8.65 -0.56 18.27
C ILE A 140 -8.27 -1.24 16.95
N HIS A 141 -7.98 -2.54 16.94
CA HIS A 141 -7.66 -3.26 15.70
C HIS A 141 -8.88 -3.34 14.77
N LYS A 142 -10.10 -3.50 15.31
CA LYS A 142 -11.31 -3.48 14.49
C LYS A 142 -11.52 -2.12 13.82
N VAL A 143 -11.27 -1.04 14.55
CA VAL A 143 -11.35 0.32 14.00
C VAL A 143 -10.32 0.49 12.89
N ILE A 144 -9.06 0.11 13.11
CA ILE A 144 -7.99 0.23 12.10
C ILE A 144 -8.31 -0.59 10.85
N ILE A 145 -8.76 -1.84 11.01
CA ILE A 145 -9.16 -2.70 9.88
C ILE A 145 -10.33 -2.08 9.12
N SER A 146 -11.31 -1.51 9.84
CA SER A 146 -12.44 -0.82 9.21
C SER A 146 -11.97 0.40 8.42
N VAL A 147 -11.06 1.21 8.97
CA VAL A 147 -10.50 2.37 8.28
C VAL A 147 -9.76 1.93 7.02
N LEU A 148 -8.88 0.92 7.14
CA LEU A 148 -8.15 0.36 6.00
C LEU A 148 -9.09 -0.15 4.89
N PHE A 149 -10.20 -0.78 5.26
CA PHE A 149 -11.21 -1.24 4.31
C PHE A 149 -11.89 -0.08 3.58
N PHE A 150 -12.29 0.97 4.30
CA PHE A 150 -12.91 2.14 3.68
C PHE A 150 -11.94 2.91 2.80
N THR A 151 -10.66 3.04 3.20
CA THR A 151 -9.65 3.69 2.35
C THR A 151 -9.37 2.88 1.10
N LEU A 152 -9.34 1.54 1.20
CA LEU A 152 -9.22 0.65 0.04
C LEU A 152 -10.37 0.87 -0.93
N LEU A 153 -11.61 0.88 -0.43
CA LEU A 153 -12.80 1.12 -1.25
C LEU A 153 -12.74 2.48 -1.95
N ALA A 154 -12.36 3.54 -1.23
CA ALA A 154 -12.21 4.87 -1.78
C ALA A 154 -11.13 4.94 -2.87
N ASN A 155 -9.97 4.30 -2.65
CA ASN A 155 -8.89 4.25 -3.65
C ASN A 155 -9.30 3.41 -4.88
N ALA A 156 -9.99 2.30 -4.68
CA ALA A 156 -10.47 1.47 -5.79
C ALA A 156 -11.54 2.21 -6.62
N LEU A 157 -12.46 2.91 -5.96
CA LEU A 157 -13.47 3.72 -6.64
C LEU A 157 -12.82 4.88 -7.40
N SER A 158 -11.85 5.57 -6.79
CA SER A 158 -11.09 6.63 -7.46
C SER A 158 -10.36 6.11 -8.70
N ALA A 159 -9.68 4.96 -8.59
CA ALA A 159 -8.99 4.35 -9.72
C ALA A 159 -9.96 3.96 -10.84
N PHE A 160 -11.15 3.46 -10.49
CA PHE A 160 -12.19 3.13 -11.46
C PHE A 160 -12.76 4.37 -12.16
N ILE A 161 -12.96 5.47 -11.44
CA ILE A 161 -13.43 6.75 -12.02
C ILE A 161 -12.39 7.32 -13.00
N GLU A 162 -11.12 7.13 -12.69
CA GLU A 162 -9.99 7.64 -13.47
C GLU A 162 -9.70 6.82 -14.73
N CYS A 163 -9.61 5.50 -14.59
CA CYS A 163 -9.18 4.62 -15.68
C CYS A 163 -10.32 3.85 -16.36
N GLY A 164 -11.51 3.81 -15.75
CA GLY A 164 -12.62 3.00 -16.23
C GLY A 164 -12.27 1.50 -16.28
N PRO A 165 -12.93 0.72 -17.15
CA PRO A 165 -12.61 -0.69 -17.39
C PRO A 165 -11.38 -0.90 -18.29
N HIS A 166 -10.69 0.17 -18.70
CA HIS A 166 -9.56 0.14 -19.62
C HIS A 166 -8.21 0.31 -18.88
N LEU A 167 -7.10 0.13 -19.60
CA LEU A 167 -5.77 0.42 -19.05
C LEU A 167 -5.64 1.93 -18.81
N CYS A 168 -5.23 2.32 -17.62
CA CYS A 168 -4.87 3.71 -17.32
C CYS A 168 -3.76 4.18 -18.27
N PRO A 169 -3.86 5.37 -18.88
CA PRO A 169 -2.74 5.98 -19.58
C PRO A 169 -1.61 6.28 -18.58
N SER A 170 -0.37 6.31 -19.07
CA SER A 170 0.80 6.56 -18.23
C SER A 170 0.77 7.95 -17.59
N ASP A 171 0.21 8.94 -18.30
CA ASP A 171 0.10 10.35 -17.89
C ASP A 171 -1.33 10.89 -18.13
N PRO A 172 -2.29 10.62 -17.22
CA PRO A 172 -3.67 11.07 -17.39
C PRO A 172 -3.79 12.60 -17.25
N GLN A 173 -4.43 13.26 -18.23
CA GLN A 173 -4.75 14.71 -18.17
C GLN A 173 -6.20 14.99 -17.70
N SER A 174 -7.05 13.96 -17.67
CA SER A 174 -8.48 14.05 -17.33
C SER A 174 -9.02 12.70 -16.82
N TYR A 175 -10.10 12.77 -16.03
CA TYR A 175 -10.81 11.57 -15.56
C TYR A 175 -11.71 11.00 -16.66
N TRP A 176 -11.60 9.69 -16.92
CA TRP A 176 -12.41 8.99 -17.93
C TRP A 176 -13.91 9.25 -17.79
N LEU A 177 -14.43 9.21 -16.56
CA LEU A 177 -15.87 9.41 -16.31
C LEU A 177 -16.34 10.83 -16.69
N LEU A 178 -15.51 11.85 -16.43
CA LEU A 178 -15.84 13.24 -16.78
C LEU A 178 -15.78 13.46 -18.30
N ASP A 179 -14.85 12.81 -18.99
CA ASP A 179 -14.76 12.86 -20.45
C ASP A 179 -15.93 12.15 -21.13
N MET A 180 -16.38 11.02 -20.56
CA MET A 180 -17.59 10.33 -21.00
C MET A 180 -18.84 11.22 -20.88
N PHE A 181 -19.00 11.96 -19.78
CA PHE A 181 -20.12 12.88 -19.61
C PHE A 181 -20.01 14.16 -20.46
N SER A 182 -18.79 14.57 -20.83
CA SER A 182 -18.55 15.76 -21.66
C SER A 182 -18.43 15.47 -23.17
N GLY A 183 -18.49 14.20 -23.58
CA GLY A 183 -18.46 13.78 -24.98
C GLY A 183 -17.08 13.90 -25.64
N LYS A 184 -16.00 13.95 -24.86
CA LYS A 184 -14.61 13.99 -25.38
C LYS A 184 -14.06 12.58 -25.55
N SER A 185 -13.20 12.38 -26.56
CA SER A 185 -12.42 11.15 -26.68
C SER A 185 -11.36 11.11 -25.59
N TRP A 186 -11.41 10.09 -24.74
CA TRP A 186 -10.41 9.84 -23.71
C TRP A 186 -9.08 9.44 -24.35
N SER A 187 -8.02 10.20 -24.09
CA SER A 187 -6.65 9.99 -24.59
C SER A 187 -5.64 10.12 -23.47
#